data_AF-A0A940JZF0-F1
#
_entry.id   AF-A0A940JZF0-F1
#
_cell.length_a   1.000
_cell.length_b   1.000
_cell.length_c   1.000
_cell.angle_alpha   90.00
_cell.angle_beta   90.00
_cell.angle_gamma   90.00
#
_symmetry.space_group_name_H-M   'P 1'
#
loop_
_entity.id
_entity.type
_entity.pdbx_description
1 polymer ?
#
loop_
_entity_poly.entity_id
_entity_poly.type
_entity_poly.pdbx_seq_one_letter_code
_entity_poly.pdbx_strand_id
1 'polypeptide(L)'
;MRHRFPRQATAGAIAAGLALSFLSSGIAVAATDPEVAPETPAEAPSAPVDQAPAADAPAAAAITPFAVAVDPQAPTLLLKPDLNPVALSSKPGASKTIWLAFPGGELTGTGWNAGRHLQDPAKTPVPYETPIDFDAVGLDSVALRTEVFQRVSEYFSPFDVNVTTVRPSDAALTKDSPDDQQYGGVVLFTNEMFSSGLQFDDADDADGIAHGGTFGDPTDYYAWVSTADMGGNPKFLADVTAHEVGHTLGLDHQGFGTEDYYYPQGLWAPIMGKGRFAGTARWSDAKYPNAKGGQDDLAVMTDAAAAGVNTRQFLRADGSLLGDGVSVCGDSATGDAWLAVDGLCDEIAEDERQYVDSHLYYTGRLTYAADDHGDTAATATPLALGGTASGIVSTNTDRDAFSVTLPKAGVLDLKATAAEIGATLDILMTVRDSAGAVVGTYDPALGLVDDARYGETLYRSLSGTGANGTLKLGAGVYTVTIEGTGFGDLSQVTLNDSSMAAARYGSLGRYQLTATFVADPDVPVTPEQPGTNPQPGAQGGSTAPRGQLAATGSDAPVGLIGLGLLLAVLGAAAAATGARARRA
;
A
#
# COMPACT_ATOMS: atom_id res chain seq x y z
N MET A 1 14.11 19.57 14.75
CA MET A 1 15.46 20.23 14.64
C MET A 1 15.35 21.30 13.55
N ARG A 2 15.53 22.59 13.86
CA ARG A 2 15.00 23.73 13.08
C ARG A 2 15.67 23.98 11.72
N HIS A 3 14.88 24.23 10.68
CA HIS A 3 15.28 25.10 9.56
C HIS A 3 14.16 26.05 9.12
N ARG A 4 14.34 27.35 9.42
CA ARG A 4 13.71 28.48 8.72
C ARG A 4 14.57 28.85 7.50
N PHE A 5 13.94 29.06 6.36
CA PHE A 5 14.57 29.63 5.16
C PHE A 5 15.04 31.09 5.38
N PRO A 6 16.25 31.49 4.91
CA PRO A 6 16.56 32.89 4.67
C PRO A 6 16.71 33.20 3.18
N ARG A 7 16.17 34.37 2.78
CA ARG A 7 16.47 35.05 1.50
C ARG A 7 17.97 35.34 1.38
N GLN A 8 18.51 35.20 0.16
CA GLN A 8 19.91 35.44 -0.21
C GLN A 8 20.42 36.86 0.11
N ALA A 9 21.62 36.96 0.71
CA ALA A 9 22.66 37.95 0.38
C ALA A 9 24.03 37.54 0.98
N THR A 10 25.09 38.03 0.33
CA THR A 10 26.51 37.61 0.28
C THR A 10 27.42 37.81 1.52
N ALA A 11 28.36 36.85 1.67
CA ALA A 11 29.79 36.94 2.05
C ALA A 11 30.26 37.38 3.46
N GLY A 12 31.13 36.55 4.07
CA GLY A 12 32.05 36.92 5.16
C GLY A 12 32.55 35.71 5.97
N ALA A 13 33.86 35.52 6.04
CA ALA A 13 34.56 34.34 6.55
C ALA A 13 34.90 34.37 8.07
N ILE A 14 35.40 33.22 8.59
CA ILE A 14 36.48 32.99 9.59
C ILE A 14 36.12 32.16 10.86
N ALA A 15 36.79 31.00 10.95
CA ALA A 15 37.46 30.28 12.06
C ALA A 15 36.77 29.71 13.33
N ALA A 16 36.95 28.38 13.48
CA ALA A 16 37.64 27.61 14.55
C ALA A 16 37.18 27.59 16.03
N GLY A 17 37.16 26.38 16.60
CA GLY A 17 37.23 26.09 18.05
C GLY A 17 36.58 24.74 18.41
N LEU A 18 37.32 23.64 18.39
CA LEU A 18 37.95 22.92 19.53
C LEU A 18 37.04 22.01 20.39
N ALA A 19 37.40 20.73 20.33
CA ALA A 19 37.17 19.58 21.20
C ALA A 19 36.80 19.77 22.69
N LEU A 20 36.01 18.81 23.21
CA LEU A 20 36.36 18.10 24.45
C LEU A 20 35.69 16.71 24.56
N SER A 21 36.44 15.79 25.15
CA SER A 21 36.26 14.34 25.25
C SER A 21 36.10 13.88 26.71
N PHE A 22 35.37 12.78 26.97
CA PHE A 22 35.56 11.82 28.09
C PHE A 22 34.91 10.47 27.65
N LEU A 23 35.64 9.37 27.39
CA LEU A 23 36.04 8.26 28.31
C LEU A 23 34.94 7.90 29.33
N SER A 24 34.51 6.66 29.61
CA SER A 24 35.03 5.27 29.58
C SER A 24 33.86 4.45 30.19
N SER A 25 33.53 3.18 29.91
CA SER A 25 34.31 1.95 30.14
C SER A 25 33.45 0.77 29.68
N GLY A 26 34.03 -0.20 28.97
CA GLY A 26 33.45 -1.54 28.83
C GLY A 26 33.94 -2.47 29.95
N ILE A 27 33.28 -3.61 30.11
CA ILE A 27 33.87 -4.91 30.49
C ILE A 27 32.88 -6.01 30.07
N ALA A 28 33.41 -7.02 29.37
CA ALA A 28 32.79 -8.28 29.03
C ALA A 28 33.58 -9.41 29.71
N VAL A 29 32.92 -10.44 30.26
CA VAL A 29 33.47 -11.78 30.60
C VAL A 29 32.25 -12.73 30.69
N ALA A 30 32.04 -13.65 29.74
CA ALA A 30 32.60 -15.00 29.56
C ALA A 30 31.98 -16.10 30.47
N ALA A 31 31.56 -17.17 29.80
CA ALA A 31 30.87 -18.35 30.30
C ALA A 31 31.79 -19.38 30.97
N THR A 32 31.24 -20.14 31.92
CA THR A 32 31.64 -21.53 32.25
C THR A 32 30.52 -22.25 33.00
N ASP A 33 30.08 -23.41 32.46
CA ASP A 33 29.37 -24.48 33.17
C ASP A 33 30.29 -25.18 34.20
N PRO A 34 29.74 -25.89 35.21
CA PRO A 34 29.70 -27.34 35.09
C PRO A 34 28.44 -28.05 35.63
N GLU A 35 28.25 -29.21 35.02
CA GLU A 35 27.29 -30.31 35.19
C GLU A 35 27.31 -31.00 36.58
N VAL A 36 26.13 -31.30 37.16
CA VAL A 36 25.92 -32.40 38.16
C VAL A 36 24.53 -33.03 37.97
N ALA A 37 24.50 -34.36 37.93
CA ALA A 37 23.36 -35.26 37.67
C ALA A 37 22.50 -35.60 38.93
N PRO A 38 21.37 -36.32 38.81
CA PRO A 38 20.21 -36.24 39.71
C PRO A 38 20.13 -37.34 40.78
N GLU A 39 19.43 -37.07 41.89
CA GLU A 39 19.04 -38.10 42.87
C GLU A 39 17.51 -38.14 43.10
N THR A 40 16.98 -39.37 43.09
CA THR A 40 15.59 -39.80 43.29
C THR A 40 15.19 -39.86 44.79
N PRO A 41 13.87 -39.84 45.12
CA PRO A 41 13.40 -39.56 46.48
C PRO A 41 13.31 -40.81 47.38
N ALA A 42 13.59 -40.63 48.67
CA ALA A 42 13.38 -41.62 49.71
C ALA A 42 12.15 -41.28 50.57
N GLU A 43 11.26 -42.27 50.71
CA GLU A 43 10.03 -42.26 51.48
C GLU A 43 10.25 -42.91 52.86
N ALA A 44 9.74 -42.31 53.95
CA ALA A 44 9.23 -42.91 55.21
C ALA A 44 9.28 -41.88 56.39
N PRO A 45 8.56 -42.08 57.52
CA PRO A 45 7.20 -42.60 57.71
C PRO A 45 6.32 -41.61 58.53
N SER A 46 5.02 -41.87 58.54
CA SER A 46 3.97 -41.10 59.23
C SER A 46 3.91 -41.34 60.76
N ALA A 47 3.72 -40.26 61.51
CA ALA A 47 3.26 -40.26 62.91
C ALA A 47 2.14 -39.21 63.09
N PRO A 48 1.12 -39.46 63.95
CA PRO A 48 -0.13 -38.72 63.96
C PRO A 48 -0.02 -37.46 64.83
N VAL A 49 -0.57 -36.35 64.37
CA VAL A 49 -0.75 -35.13 65.18
C VAL A 49 -2.22 -34.77 65.23
N ASP A 50 -2.69 -34.59 66.47
CA ASP A 50 -4.03 -34.16 66.89
C ASP A 50 -4.61 -33.03 66.02
N GLN A 51 -5.88 -33.19 65.63
CA GLN A 51 -6.67 -32.12 65.03
C GLN A 51 -7.12 -31.14 66.11
N ALA A 52 -6.52 -29.95 66.13
CA ALA A 52 -7.15 -28.74 66.67
C ALA A 52 -8.09 -28.14 65.60
N PRO A 53 -9.24 -27.55 65.98
CA PRO A 53 -10.23 -27.06 65.03
C PRO A 53 -9.67 -25.89 64.22
N ALA A 54 -9.89 -25.94 62.90
CA ALA A 54 -9.54 -24.88 61.97
C ALA A 54 -10.22 -23.57 62.39
N ALA A 55 -9.42 -22.55 62.69
CA ALA A 55 -9.88 -21.18 62.60
C ALA A 55 -10.07 -20.87 61.11
N ASP A 56 -11.26 -20.38 60.75
CA ASP A 56 -11.60 -19.93 59.40
C ASP A 56 -10.50 -18.98 58.88
N ALA A 57 -9.72 -19.46 57.90
CA ALA A 57 -8.98 -18.57 57.03
C ALA A 57 -10.00 -17.76 56.23
N PRO A 58 -9.87 -16.43 56.12
CA PRO A 58 -10.74 -15.67 55.25
C PRO A 58 -10.60 -16.25 53.84
N ALA A 59 -11.72 -16.55 53.20
CA ALA A 59 -11.75 -17.01 51.82
C ALA A 59 -10.93 -16.04 50.98
N ALA A 60 -9.87 -16.55 50.33
CA ALA A 60 -9.23 -15.83 49.25
C ALA A 60 -10.34 -15.45 48.27
N ALA A 61 -10.63 -14.15 48.17
CA ALA A 61 -11.60 -13.64 47.21
C ALA A 61 -11.15 -14.14 45.84
N ALA A 62 -11.99 -14.97 45.22
CA ALA A 62 -11.73 -15.45 43.88
C ALA A 62 -11.60 -14.24 42.95
N ILE A 63 -10.38 -14.00 42.47
CA ILE A 63 -10.11 -13.01 41.44
C ILE A 63 -10.83 -13.54 40.20
N THR A 64 -11.93 -12.89 39.82
CA THR A 64 -12.60 -13.15 38.55
C THR A 64 -11.60 -12.89 37.43
N PRO A 65 -11.44 -13.78 36.43
CA PRO A 65 -10.63 -13.47 35.27
C PRO A 65 -11.16 -12.18 34.64
N PHE A 66 -10.25 -11.22 34.45
CA PHE A 66 -10.54 -9.89 33.94
C PHE A 66 -11.46 -9.97 32.71
N ALA A 67 -12.69 -9.48 32.86
CA ALA A 67 -13.47 -9.10 31.69
C ALA A 67 -12.79 -7.88 31.09
N VAL A 68 -12.54 -7.88 29.77
CA VAL A 68 -12.09 -6.69 29.03
C VAL A 68 -13.06 -5.55 29.38
N ALA A 69 -12.61 -4.61 30.21
CA ALA A 69 -13.37 -3.41 30.48
C ALA A 69 -13.40 -2.60 29.18
N VAL A 70 -14.57 -2.10 28.80
CA VAL A 70 -14.67 -1.15 27.68
C VAL A 70 -13.91 0.10 28.12
N ASP A 71 -12.80 0.41 27.43
CA ASP A 71 -12.03 1.63 27.66
C ASP A 71 -12.93 2.87 27.48
N PRO A 72 -13.27 3.62 28.55
CA PRO A 72 -14.13 4.79 28.44
C PRO A 72 -13.38 6.02 27.90
N GLN A 73 -12.08 5.91 27.62
CA GLN A 73 -11.25 6.89 26.93
C GLN A 73 -10.76 6.39 25.57
N ALA A 74 -11.40 5.34 25.02
CA ALA A 74 -11.03 4.76 23.74
C ALA A 74 -10.88 5.85 22.65
N PRO A 75 -9.87 5.71 21.77
CA PRO A 75 -9.67 6.60 20.64
C PRO A 75 -10.98 6.91 19.92
N THR A 76 -11.33 8.19 19.89
CA THR A 76 -12.59 8.64 19.32
C THR A 76 -12.32 9.59 18.17
N LEU A 77 -12.77 9.20 16.98
CA LEU A 77 -12.81 10.04 15.78
C LEU A 77 -14.26 10.32 15.39
N LEU A 78 -14.70 11.57 15.58
CA LEU A 78 -16.01 12.06 15.16
C LEU A 78 -15.87 12.88 13.89
N LEU A 79 -16.41 12.41 12.78
CA LEU A 79 -16.34 13.14 11.52
C LEU A 79 -17.38 14.26 11.46
N LYS A 80 -16.99 15.39 10.87
CA LYS A 80 -17.90 16.46 10.45
C LYS A 80 -18.81 15.94 9.31
N PRO A 81 -19.97 16.58 9.06
CA PRO A 81 -20.85 16.20 7.94
C PRO A 81 -20.12 16.21 6.60
N ASP A 82 -20.22 15.10 5.86
CA ASP A 82 -19.57 15.01 4.56
C ASP A 82 -20.36 15.75 3.47
N LEU A 83 -19.78 16.84 2.96
CA LEU A 83 -20.38 17.68 1.92
C LEU A 83 -20.12 17.16 0.49
N ASN A 84 -19.14 16.29 0.30
CA ASN A 84 -18.74 15.75 -1.02
C ASN A 84 -18.61 14.21 -0.99
N PRO A 85 -19.65 13.48 -0.57
CA PRO A 85 -19.56 12.03 -0.38
C PRO A 85 -19.25 11.31 -1.69
N VAL A 86 -18.28 10.41 -1.63
CA VAL A 86 -17.92 9.49 -2.72
C VAL A 86 -17.53 8.17 -2.08
N ALA A 87 -18.13 7.06 -2.54
CA ALA A 87 -17.92 5.74 -1.96
C ALA A 87 -17.07 4.90 -2.91
N LEU A 88 -15.79 4.74 -2.58
CA LEU A 88 -14.79 4.04 -3.38
C LEU A 88 -14.03 3.07 -2.49
N SER A 89 -13.72 1.89 -3.03
CA SER A 89 -12.93 0.86 -2.36
C SER A 89 -12.12 0.09 -3.39
N SER A 90 -10.80 -0.05 -3.16
CA SER A 90 -9.88 -0.65 -4.13
C SER A 90 -9.93 -2.18 -4.12
N LYS A 91 -10.23 -2.77 -2.95
CA LYS A 91 -10.29 -4.21 -2.71
C LYS A 91 -11.21 -4.53 -1.50
N PRO A 92 -12.55 -4.37 -1.65
CA PRO A 92 -13.49 -4.69 -0.57
C PRO A 92 -13.26 -6.10 0.01
N GLY A 93 -13.12 -6.21 1.32
CA GLY A 93 -12.91 -7.48 2.02
C GLY A 93 -11.44 -7.90 2.19
N ALA A 94 -10.47 -7.09 1.75
CA ALA A 94 -9.07 -7.30 2.14
C ALA A 94 -8.93 -7.26 3.67
N SER A 95 -7.95 -8.00 4.19
CA SER A 95 -7.69 -8.07 5.63
C SER A 95 -7.12 -6.77 6.19
N LYS A 96 -6.44 -5.97 5.35
CA LYS A 96 -5.89 -4.67 5.72
C LYS A 96 -6.72 -3.54 5.12
N THR A 97 -6.84 -2.43 5.84
CA THR A 97 -7.57 -1.24 5.33
C THR A 97 -6.78 0.04 5.49
N ILE A 98 -6.76 0.88 4.45
CA ILE A 98 -6.34 2.29 4.53
C ILE A 98 -7.57 3.14 4.27
N TRP A 99 -8.02 3.87 5.28
CA TRP A 99 -9.20 4.72 5.16
C TRP A 99 -8.83 6.18 4.90
N LEU A 100 -9.35 6.76 3.82
CA LEU A 100 -9.17 8.15 3.43
C LEU A 100 -10.32 9.01 3.96
N ALA A 101 -10.08 9.74 5.05
CA ALA A 101 -11.06 10.58 5.74
C ALA A 101 -10.90 12.07 5.37
N PHE A 102 -11.75 12.54 4.45
CA PHE A 102 -11.78 13.92 3.94
C PHE A 102 -12.64 14.95 4.71
N PRO A 103 -13.74 14.58 5.40
CA PRO A 103 -14.69 15.57 5.93
C PRO A 103 -14.19 16.50 7.05
N GLY A 104 -12.99 16.29 7.59
CA GLY A 104 -12.62 16.90 8.87
C GLY A 104 -13.31 16.20 10.05
N GLY A 105 -13.04 16.65 11.27
CA GLY A 105 -13.60 16.01 12.46
C GLY A 105 -12.99 16.47 13.77
N GLU A 106 -13.26 15.70 14.81
CA GLU A 106 -12.64 15.81 16.12
C GLU A 106 -11.94 14.49 16.48
N LEU A 107 -10.67 14.56 16.91
CA LEU A 107 -9.89 13.42 17.37
C LEU A 107 -9.50 13.55 18.86
N THR A 108 -9.84 12.54 19.66
CA THR A 108 -9.57 12.51 21.12
C THR A 108 -9.12 11.12 21.56
N GLY A 109 -8.37 11.04 22.67
CA GLY A 109 -7.97 9.75 23.25
C GLY A 109 -6.83 9.07 22.51
N THR A 110 -6.01 9.82 21.78
CA THR A 110 -4.90 9.29 20.96
C THR A 110 -3.55 9.83 21.41
N GLY A 111 -2.45 9.20 20.98
CA GLY A 111 -1.10 9.72 21.15
C GLY A 111 -0.92 11.14 20.61
N TRP A 112 -1.69 11.52 19.59
CA TRP A 112 -1.75 12.88 19.04
C TRP A 112 -2.32 13.92 20.01
N ASN A 113 -2.96 13.49 21.09
CA ASN A 113 -3.42 14.37 22.15
C ASN A 113 -2.39 14.66 23.24
N ALA A 114 -1.32 13.87 23.32
CA ALA A 114 -0.23 14.12 24.24
C ALA A 114 0.71 15.24 23.74
N GLY A 115 1.29 16.01 24.67
CA GLY A 115 2.41 16.92 24.39
C GLY A 115 2.13 18.10 23.47
N ARG A 116 0.87 18.38 23.09
CA ARG A 116 0.53 19.54 22.25
C ARG A 116 0.65 20.85 23.02
N HIS A 117 1.04 21.92 22.31
CA HIS A 117 1.09 23.28 22.85
C HIS A 117 0.28 24.22 21.97
N LEU A 118 -0.93 24.62 22.39
CA LEU A 118 -1.79 25.50 21.57
C LEU A 118 -1.27 26.94 21.57
N GLN A 119 -0.52 27.30 20.53
CA GLN A 119 -0.12 28.65 20.10
C GLN A 119 0.37 29.54 21.25
N ASP A 120 0.93 28.89 22.27
CA ASP A 120 1.39 29.50 23.49
C ASP A 120 2.90 29.71 23.37
N PRO A 121 3.39 30.96 23.38
CA PRO A 121 4.82 31.24 23.40
C PRO A 121 5.55 30.58 24.58
N ALA A 122 4.83 30.29 25.68
CA ALA A 122 5.35 29.59 26.85
C ALA A 122 5.34 28.06 26.71
N LYS A 123 4.78 27.51 25.63
CA LYS A 123 4.65 26.07 25.36
C LYS A 123 4.02 25.31 26.53
N THR A 124 2.91 25.83 27.07
CA THR A 124 2.17 25.10 28.10
C THR A 124 1.49 23.89 27.44
N PRO A 125 1.69 22.65 27.94
CA PRO A 125 0.97 21.49 27.44
C PRO A 125 -0.54 21.67 27.59
N VAL A 126 -1.32 21.30 26.57
CA VAL A 126 -2.77 21.13 26.76
C VAL A 126 -3.09 19.79 27.43
N PRO A 127 -4.21 19.70 28.17
CA PRO A 127 -4.68 18.43 28.72
C PRO A 127 -4.86 17.37 27.61
N TYR A 128 -4.49 16.12 27.90
CA TYR A 128 -4.60 14.99 26.99
C TYR A 128 -6.02 14.78 26.45
N GLU A 129 -7.03 15.11 27.24
CA GLU A 129 -8.44 14.94 26.89
C GLU A 129 -8.94 16.04 25.94
N THR A 130 -8.11 17.03 25.61
CA THR A 130 -8.48 18.14 24.72
C THR A 130 -8.60 17.62 23.28
N PRO A 131 -9.79 17.68 22.64
CA PRO A 131 -9.96 17.23 21.26
C PRO A 131 -9.08 18.02 20.27
N ILE A 132 -8.68 17.37 19.18
CA ILE A 132 -8.14 18.01 17.96
C ILE A 132 -9.33 18.27 17.06
N ASP A 133 -9.80 19.52 16.99
CA ASP A 133 -10.80 19.91 15.99
C ASP A 133 -10.07 20.32 14.70
N PHE A 134 -10.27 19.55 13.64
CA PHE A 134 -9.62 19.74 12.36
C PHE A 134 -10.63 19.95 11.24
N ASP A 135 -10.32 20.88 10.34
CA ASP A 135 -11.21 21.24 9.25
C ASP A 135 -11.10 20.28 8.07
N ALA A 136 -12.18 20.22 7.28
CA ALA A 136 -12.19 19.52 6.01
C ALA A 136 -11.11 20.07 5.07
N VAL A 137 -10.76 19.28 4.06
CA VAL A 137 -9.84 19.67 2.98
C VAL A 137 -10.25 20.98 2.31
N GLY A 138 -9.27 21.85 2.07
CA GLY A 138 -9.45 23.02 1.21
C GLY A 138 -9.66 22.59 -0.25
N LEU A 139 -10.62 23.22 -0.95
CA LEU A 139 -10.98 22.88 -2.34
C LEU A 139 -11.49 21.44 -2.53
N ASP A 140 -12.04 20.85 -1.48
CA ASP A 140 -12.61 19.50 -1.51
C ASP A 140 -13.71 19.34 -2.57
N SER A 141 -13.65 18.26 -3.33
CA SER A 141 -14.62 17.91 -4.37
C SER A 141 -14.61 16.41 -4.66
N VAL A 142 -15.71 15.90 -5.20
CA VAL A 142 -15.80 14.50 -5.65
C VAL A 142 -14.68 14.14 -6.64
N ALA A 143 -14.30 15.07 -7.52
CA ALA A 143 -13.23 14.87 -8.50
C ALA A 143 -11.85 14.74 -7.82
N LEU A 144 -11.54 15.64 -6.88
CA LEU A 144 -10.30 15.58 -6.09
C LEU A 144 -10.20 14.25 -5.35
N ARG A 145 -11.23 13.90 -4.57
CA ARG A 145 -11.28 12.66 -3.79
C ARG A 145 -11.15 11.41 -4.65
N THR A 146 -11.79 11.40 -5.83
CA THR A 146 -11.72 10.26 -6.76
C THR A 146 -10.30 10.08 -7.29
N GLU A 147 -9.62 11.16 -7.69
CA GLU A 147 -8.27 11.05 -8.22
C GLU A 147 -7.24 10.72 -7.12
N VAL A 148 -7.35 11.30 -5.92
CA VAL A 148 -6.53 10.91 -4.76
C VAL A 148 -6.71 9.41 -4.49
N PHE A 149 -7.95 8.94 -4.41
CA PHE A 149 -8.26 7.53 -4.23
C PHE A 149 -7.61 6.65 -5.32
N GLN A 150 -7.72 7.02 -6.60
CA GLN A 150 -7.16 6.25 -7.71
C GLN A 150 -5.64 6.11 -7.60
N ARG A 151 -4.94 7.20 -7.28
CA ARG A 151 -3.48 7.22 -7.15
C ARG A 151 -3.00 6.45 -5.93
N VAL A 152 -3.62 6.66 -4.76
CA VAL A 152 -3.29 5.91 -3.54
C VAL A 152 -3.60 4.42 -3.73
N SER A 153 -4.71 4.09 -4.39
CA SER A 153 -5.04 2.70 -4.74
C SER A 153 -4.00 2.05 -5.64
N GLU A 154 -3.36 2.81 -6.54
CA GLU A 154 -2.30 2.30 -7.39
C GLU A 154 -1.00 2.10 -6.62
N TYR A 155 -0.58 3.05 -5.77
CA TYR A 155 0.60 2.92 -4.90
C TYR A 155 0.54 1.67 -4.00
N PHE A 156 -0.66 1.35 -3.51
CA PHE A 156 -0.91 0.19 -2.64
C PHE A 156 -1.45 -1.04 -3.37
N SER A 157 -1.63 -0.99 -4.70
CA SER A 157 -2.10 -2.13 -5.49
C SER A 157 -1.24 -3.40 -5.39
N PRO A 158 0.09 -3.34 -5.14
CA PRO A 158 0.91 -4.54 -4.95
C PRO A 158 0.61 -5.31 -3.65
N PHE A 159 -0.20 -4.76 -2.74
CA PHE A 159 -0.48 -5.32 -1.42
C PHE A 159 -1.93 -5.82 -1.27
N ASP A 160 -2.16 -6.74 -0.34
CA ASP A 160 -3.49 -7.17 0.08
C ASP A 160 -4.12 -6.14 1.04
N VAL A 161 -4.46 -4.97 0.50
CA VAL A 161 -5.02 -3.86 1.28
C VAL A 161 -6.18 -3.20 0.54
N ASN A 162 -7.22 -2.86 1.29
CA ASN A 162 -8.33 -2.06 0.82
C ASN A 162 -8.06 -0.58 1.10
N VAL A 163 -7.74 0.19 0.06
CA VAL A 163 -7.82 1.66 0.12
C VAL A 163 -9.29 2.02 -0.03
N THR A 164 -9.85 2.86 0.83
CA THR A 164 -11.29 3.18 0.80
C THR A 164 -11.60 4.59 1.27
N THR A 165 -12.63 5.21 0.71
CA THR A 165 -13.22 6.46 1.22
C THR A 165 -14.44 6.20 2.12
N VAL A 166 -14.90 4.95 2.19
CA VAL A 166 -16.01 4.52 3.05
C VAL A 166 -15.47 4.19 4.45
N ARG A 167 -16.02 4.83 5.49
CA ARG A 167 -15.66 4.58 6.90
C ARG A 167 -15.79 3.09 7.25
N PRO A 168 -14.69 2.41 7.61
CA PRO A 168 -14.75 1.05 8.15
C PRO A 168 -15.33 1.03 9.58
N SER A 169 -15.63 -0.16 10.09
CA SER A 169 -15.82 -0.35 11.53
C SER A 169 -14.49 -0.18 12.28
N ASP A 170 -14.54 0.25 13.53
CA ASP A 170 -13.33 0.45 14.34
C ASP A 170 -12.54 -0.87 14.52
N ALA A 171 -13.25 -2.00 14.61
CA ALA A 171 -12.67 -3.35 14.62
C ALA A 171 -12.00 -3.78 13.30
N ALA A 172 -12.24 -3.08 12.18
CA ALA A 172 -11.53 -3.35 10.92
C ALA A 172 -10.25 -2.50 10.79
N LEU A 173 -10.02 -1.58 11.73
CA LEU A 173 -8.86 -0.70 11.78
C LEU A 173 -7.95 -1.06 12.96
N THR A 174 -8.52 -1.51 14.07
CA THR A 174 -7.81 -1.83 15.31
C THR A 174 -7.24 -3.24 15.28
N LYS A 175 -5.93 -3.37 15.52
CA LYS A 175 -5.29 -4.66 15.80
C LYS A 175 -5.35 -4.94 17.29
N ASP A 176 -6.30 -5.75 17.73
CA ASP A 176 -6.60 -5.96 19.15
C ASP A 176 -5.83 -7.12 19.82
N SER A 177 -5.15 -7.94 19.01
CA SER A 177 -4.36 -9.09 19.46
C SER A 177 -3.22 -9.42 18.49
N PRO A 178 -2.21 -10.23 18.89
CA PRO A 178 -1.16 -10.67 17.98
C PRO A 178 -1.72 -11.44 16.76
N ASP A 179 -2.76 -12.24 16.99
CA ASP A 179 -3.37 -13.11 15.96
C ASP A 179 -4.34 -12.37 15.05
N ASP A 180 -4.82 -11.20 15.47
CA ASP A 180 -5.75 -10.40 14.67
C ASP A 180 -5.14 -10.02 13.32
N GLN A 181 -5.84 -10.39 12.26
CA GLN A 181 -5.46 -10.12 10.87
C GLN A 181 -6.26 -8.96 10.28
N GLN A 182 -7.27 -8.41 10.96
CA GLN A 182 -8.14 -7.37 10.44
C GLN A 182 -7.82 -6.02 11.08
N TYR A 183 -6.98 -5.24 10.43
CA TYR A 183 -6.54 -3.95 10.97
C TYR A 183 -6.14 -2.98 9.86
N GLY A 184 -5.87 -1.73 10.22
CA GLY A 184 -5.68 -0.70 9.24
C GLY A 184 -5.05 0.58 9.76
N GLY A 185 -5.01 1.56 8.87
CA GLY A 185 -4.58 2.93 9.14
C GLY A 185 -5.63 3.93 8.68
N VAL A 186 -5.60 5.11 9.28
CA VAL A 186 -6.54 6.19 8.99
C VAL A 186 -5.77 7.39 8.48
N VAL A 187 -6.10 7.85 7.28
CA VAL A 187 -5.55 9.07 6.71
C VAL A 187 -6.53 10.20 6.97
N LEU A 188 -6.13 11.16 7.81
CA LEU A 188 -6.89 12.36 8.14
C LEU A 188 -6.44 13.50 7.22
N PHE A 189 -7.29 13.87 6.29
CA PHE A 189 -7.03 15.04 5.47
C PHE A 189 -7.57 16.30 6.14
N THR A 190 -6.78 17.36 6.14
CA THR A 190 -7.18 18.64 6.71
C THR A 190 -6.68 19.81 5.88
N ASN A 191 -7.39 20.94 5.95
CA ASN A 191 -6.96 22.14 5.25
C ASN A 191 -5.55 22.58 5.67
N GLU A 192 -5.29 22.63 6.97
CA GLU A 192 -4.08 23.21 7.59
C GLU A 192 -3.80 22.44 8.89
N MET A 193 -2.58 21.94 9.08
CA MET A 193 -2.25 21.19 10.31
C MET A 193 -2.16 22.12 11.53
N PHE A 194 -1.51 23.27 11.35
CA PHE A 194 -1.24 24.21 12.44
C PHE A 194 -2.52 24.82 13.03
N SER A 195 -3.48 25.21 12.18
CA SER A 195 -4.75 25.77 12.65
C SER A 195 -5.71 24.71 13.20
N SER A 196 -5.48 23.43 12.89
CA SER A 196 -6.26 22.29 13.40
C SER A 196 -5.86 21.86 14.82
N GLY A 197 -5.03 22.65 15.51
CA GLY A 197 -4.62 22.35 16.88
C GLY A 197 -3.54 21.27 17.00
N LEU A 198 -3.05 20.70 15.89
CA LEU A 198 -1.86 19.85 15.81
C LEU A 198 -0.61 20.72 15.85
N GLN A 199 -0.30 21.23 17.05
CA GLN A 199 0.86 22.08 17.25
C GLN A 199 1.95 21.31 17.97
N PHE A 200 2.79 20.65 17.16
CA PHE A 200 4.08 20.12 17.56
C PHE A 200 5.17 21.10 17.11
N ASP A 201 6.27 21.15 17.85
CA ASP A 201 7.41 22.05 17.54
C ASP A 201 7.98 21.87 16.11
N ASP A 202 7.71 20.74 15.47
CA ASP A 202 8.15 20.38 14.12
C ASP A 202 6.98 20.30 13.09
N ALA A 203 5.73 20.67 13.46
CA ALA A 203 4.56 20.62 12.56
C ALA A 203 4.33 21.90 11.74
N ASP A 204 5.01 23.00 12.08
CA ASP A 204 4.98 24.24 11.29
C ASP A 204 5.57 23.95 9.89
N ASP A 205 4.74 24.00 8.84
CA ASP A 205 5.08 23.82 7.41
C ASP A 205 5.22 22.36 6.89
N ALA A 206 4.69 21.36 7.60
CA ALA A 206 4.66 19.97 7.10
C ALA A 206 3.52 19.74 6.08
N ASP A 207 3.84 19.12 4.93
CA ASP A 207 2.83 18.67 3.96
C ASP A 207 2.01 17.48 4.51
N GLY A 208 2.61 16.67 5.40
CA GLY A 208 2.02 15.55 6.11
C GLY A 208 2.88 15.12 7.30
N ILE A 209 2.29 14.37 8.24
CA ILE A 209 2.97 13.83 9.44
C ILE A 209 2.29 12.52 9.85
N ALA A 210 3.10 11.51 10.16
CA ALA A 210 2.69 10.28 10.81
C ALA A 210 3.76 9.78 11.78
N HIS A 211 3.36 9.04 12.80
CA HIS A 211 4.29 8.32 13.66
C HIS A 211 4.71 6.98 13.02
N GLY A 212 5.94 6.56 13.33
CA GLY A 212 6.55 5.38 12.74
C GLY A 212 5.99 4.07 13.32
N GLY A 213 5.61 3.13 12.44
CA GLY A 213 5.33 1.75 12.81
C GLY A 213 4.01 1.51 13.56
N THR A 214 3.04 2.43 13.45
CA THR A 214 1.77 2.46 14.19
C THR A 214 0.59 1.81 13.49
N PHE A 215 0.76 1.22 12.30
CA PHE A 215 -0.37 0.67 11.52
C PHE A 215 -1.11 -0.43 12.31
N GLY A 216 -2.41 -0.22 12.55
CA GLY A 216 -3.26 -1.08 13.38
C GLY A 216 -3.40 -0.64 14.85
N ASP A 217 -2.54 0.24 15.36
CA ASP A 217 -2.63 0.75 16.73
C ASP A 217 -3.69 1.88 16.80
N PRO A 218 -4.85 1.67 17.43
CA PRO A 218 -5.92 2.66 17.44
C PRO A 218 -5.57 3.95 18.17
N THR A 219 -4.51 3.94 18.98
CA THR A 219 -4.02 5.14 19.67
C THR A 219 -3.17 6.01 18.75
N ASP A 220 -2.66 5.48 17.62
CA ASP A 220 -1.65 6.19 16.82
C ASP A 220 -1.58 5.84 15.31
N TYR A 221 -2.49 5.04 14.76
CA TYR A 221 -2.53 4.63 13.35
C TYR A 221 -2.94 5.76 12.36
N TYR A 222 -2.88 7.02 12.81
CA TYR A 222 -3.35 8.18 12.08
C TYR A 222 -2.21 8.81 11.29
N ALA A 223 -2.41 8.95 9.99
CA ALA A 223 -1.55 9.71 9.09
C ALA A 223 -2.25 11.02 8.73
N TRP A 224 -1.61 12.15 8.99
CA TRP A 224 -2.19 13.46 8.73
C TRP A 224 -1.65 14.04 7.43
N VAL A 225 -2.54 14.57 6.58
CA VAL A 225 -2.19 15.18 5.30
C VAL A 225 -2.78 16.58 5.22
N SER A 226 -1.93 17.59 5.02
CA SER A 226 -2.35 18.98 4.85
C SER A 226 -2.65 19.30 3.39
N THR A 227 -3.60 20.20 3.12
CA THR A 227 -3.94 20.61 1.75
C THR A 227 -3.56 22.05 1.42
N ALA A 228 -3.18 22.86 2.42
CA ALA A 228 -2.93 24.30 2.31
C ALA A 228 -1.90 24.66 1.24
N ASP A 229 -0.73 24.03 1.30
CA ASP A 229 0.37 24.28 0.37
C ASP A 229 0.30 23.45 -0.91
N MET A 230 -0.76 22.66 -1.07
CA MET A 230 -0.94 21.72 -2.18
C MET A 230 -1.77 22.29 -3.33
N GLY A 231 -2.45 23.42 -3.12
CA GLY A 231 -3.29 24.06 -4.14
C GLY A 231 -4.42 23.18 -4.70
N GLY A 232 -4.85 22.16 -3.94
CA GLY A 232 -5.84 21.17 -4.39
C GLY A 232 -5.32 20.22 -5.47
N ASN A 233 -4.02 19.94 -5.54
CA ASN A 233 -3.46 18.98 -6.49
C ASN A 233 -3.61 17.52 -5.97
N PRO A 234 -4.39 16.66 -6.65
CA PRO A 234 -4.62 15.29 -6.18
C PRO A 234 -3.40 14.37 -6.32
N LYS A 235 -2.48 14.62 -7.27
CA LYS A 235 -1.21 13.87 -7.32
C LYS A 235 -0.42 14.13 -6.06
N PHE A 236 -0.24 15.40 -5.72
CA PHE A 236 0.59 15.76 -4.59
C PHE A 236 -0.01 15.29 -3.25
N LEU A 237 -1.33 15.40 -3.09
CA LEU A 237 -2.05 14.81 -1.96
C LEU A 237 -1.86 13.29 -1.87
N ALA A 238 -1.92 12.58 -2.99
CA ALA A 238 -1.72 11.13 -3.02
C ALA A 238 -0.27 10.73 -2.72
N ASP A 239 0.71 11.47 -3.21
CA ASP A 239 2.13 11.24 -2.93
C ASP A 239 2.41 11.35 -1.42
N VAL A 240 1.89 12.41 -0.79
CA VAL A 240 2.02 12.60 0.66
C VAL A 240 1.21 11.57 1.43
N THR A 241 0.00 11.24 0.98
CA THR A 241 -0.79 10.16 1.61
C THR A 241 -0.01 8.84 1.64
N ALA A 242 0.62 8.44 0.53
CA ALA A 242 1.42 7.23 0.48
C ALA A 242 2.67 7.32 1.37
N HIS A 243 3.31 8.49 1.43
CA HIS A 243 4.45 8.78 2.30
C HIS A 243 4.08 8.60 3.78
N GLU A 244 3.02 9.24 4.25
CA GLU A 244 2.61 9.20 5.65
C GLU A 244 2.09 7.82 6.07
N VAL A 245 1.34 7.14 5.19
CA VAL A 245 0.98 5.73 5.43
C VAL A 245 2.24 4.86 5.48
N GLY A 246 3.25 5.15 4.64
CA GLY A 246 4.56 4.52 4.69
C GLY A 246 5.21 4.60 6.08
N HIS A 247 5.19 5.76 6.73
CA HIS A 247 5.66 5.91 8.11
C HIS A 247 4.90 5.01 9.08
N THR A 248 3.56 4.95 9.01
CA THR A 248 2.78 4.03 9.87
C THR A 248 3.17 2.57 9.66
N LEU A 249 3.68 2.21 8.49
CA LEU A 249 4.19 0.88 8.15
C LEU A 249 5.67 0.67 8.49
N GLY A 250 6.32 1.66 9.13
CA GLY A 250 7.69 1.60 9.62
C GLY A 250 8.74 2.15 8.65
N LEU A 251 8.33 2.89 7.62
CA LEU A 251 9.26 3.46 6.66
C LEU A 251 9.93 4.74 7.18
N ASP A 252 11.20 4.94 6.80
CA ASP A 252 12.01 6.12 7.08
C ASP A 252 12.16 6.98 5.82
N HIS A 253 12.48 8.27 5.98
CA HIS A 253 12.75 9.13 4.83
C HIS A 253 13.89 8.60 3.95
N GLN A 254 13.71 8.73 2.64
CA GLN A 254 14.71 8.44 1.63
C GLN A 254 15.26 9.74 1.04
N GLY A 255 16.50 10.00 1.42
CA GLY A 255 17.21 11.26 1.19
C GLY A 255 18.27 11.19 0.11
N PHE A 256 19.00 12.29 -0.07
CA PHE A 256 20.15 12.36 -0.99
C PHE A 256 21.28 13.16 -0.36
N GLY A 257 22.47 12.54 -0.24
CA GLY A 257 23.62 13.13 0.41
C GLY A 257 23.35 13.41 1.89
N THR A 258 23.28 14.69 2.26
CA THR A 258 22.95 15.13 3.62
C THR A 258 21.48 15.52 3.80
N GLU A 259 20.73 15.61 2.70
CA GLU A 259 19.31 15.99 2.74
C GLU A 259 18.45 14.80 3.17
N ASP A 260 17.46 15.05 4.01
CA ASP A 260 16.53 14.02 4.49
C ASP A 260 15.61 13.51 3.37
N TYR A 261 15.34 14.32 2.36
CA TYR A 261 14.49 13.96 1.23
C TYR A 261 15.24 14.07 -0.09
N TYR A 262 15.04 13.07 -0.95
CA TYR A 262 15.37 13.18 -2.36
C TYR A 262 14.23 13.85 -3.14
N TYR A 263 14.49 14.97 -3.83
CA TYR A 263 13.47 15.83 -4.46
C TYR A 263 13.74 16.13 -5.95
N PRO A 264 13.54 15.16 -6.84
CA PRO A 264 13.79 15.33 -8.27
C PRO A 264 12.59 15.94 -9.04
N GLN A 265 12.88 16.45 -10.23
CA GLN A 265 11.94 16.95 -11.26
C GLN A 265 11.95 16.07 -12.54
N GLY A 266 12.64 14.93 -12.49
CA GLY A 266 12.77 13.96 -13.59
C GLY A 266 11.60 12.97 -13.67
N LEU A 267 11.86 11.78 -14.21
CA LEU A 267 10.82 10.74 -14.34
C LEU A 267 10.36 10.17 -12.99
N TRP A 268 11.26 10.02 -12.03
CA TRP A 268 11.05 9.18 -10.85
C TRP A 268 11.56 9.81 -9.56
N ALA A 269 10.82 9.58 -8.48
CA ALA A 269 11.25 9.80 -7.10
C ALA A 269 10.87 8.59 -6.21
N PRO A 270 11.59 8.35 -5.10
CA PRO A 270 11.09 7.47 -4.06
C PRO A 270 9.86 8.08 -3.37
N ILE A 271 8.88 7.24 -3.00
CA ILE A 271 7.70 7.67 -2.21
C ILE A 271 8.14 8.27 -0.87
N MET A 272 9.09 7.63 -0.19
CA MET A 272 9.66 8.14 1.07
C MET A 272 10.65 9.30 0.89
N GLY A 273 10.85 9.77 -0.35
CA GLY A 273 11.46 11.07 -0.63
C GLY A 273 10.39 12.13 -0.81
N LYS A 274 10.53 12.98 -1.83
CA LYS A 274 9.51 13.99 -2.16
C LYS A 274 9.23 14.00 -3.67
N GLY A 275 8.13 13.35 -4.07
CA GLY A 275 7.76 13.11 -5.47
C GLY A 275 6.98 14.23 -6.18
N ARG A 276 6.79 15.40 -5.53
CA ARG A 276 5.89 16.49 -6.00
C ARG A 276 6.07 16.81 -7.50
N PHE A 277 7.32 16.91 -7.97
CA PHE A 277 7.65 17.32 -9.33
C PHE A 277 8.16 16.18 -10.24
N ALA A 278 8.28 14.97 -9.71
CA ALA A 278 8.62 13.81 -10.51
C ALA A 278 7.40 13.31 -11.30
N GLY A 279 7.64 12.71 -12.47
CA GLY A 279 6.58 12.10 -13.29
C GLY A 279 5.82 10.99 -12.56
N THR A 280 6.52 10.22 -11.72
CA THR A 280 5.95 9.22 -10.82
C THR A 280 6.73 9.13 -9.51
N ALA A 281 6.07 8.70 -8.44
CA ALA A 281 6.70 8.25 -7.21
C ALA A 281 6.58 6.73 -7.11
N ARG A 282 7.62 6.02 -6.66
CA ARG A 282 7.55 4.57 -6.43
C ARG A 282 8.21 4.18 -5.10
N TRP A 283 7.84 3.02 -4.56
CA TRP A 283 8.60 2.36 -3.50
C TRP A 283 10.04 2.12 -3.96
N SER A 284 11.00 2.16 -3.04
CA SER A 284 12.43 2.05 -3.36
C SER A 284 13.16 1.15 -2.38
N ASP A 285 14.30 0.63 -2.83
CA ASP A 285 15.29 -0.01 -1.97
C ASP A 285 16.40 0.95 -1.52
N ALA A 286 16.22 2.25 -1.77
CA ALA A 286 17.20 3.30 -1.52
C ALA A 286 18.60 2.99 -2.10
N LYS A 287 18.70 2.26 -3.22
CA LYS A 287 19.98 1.94 -3.88
C LYS A 287 20.35 2.89 -5.02
N TYR A 288 19.67 4.01 -5.15
CA TYR A 288 20.08 5.06 -6.08
C TYR A 288 21.37 5.76 -5.58
N PRO A 289 22.20 6.31 -6.48
CA PRO A 289 23.43 7.00 -6.09
C PRO A 289 23.24 8.08 -5.02
N ASN A 290 24.13 8.08 -4.02
CA ASN A 290 24.11 8.99 -2.87
C ASN A 290 22.83 8.98 -2.04
N ALA A 291 22.05 7.89 -2.07
CA ALA A 291 20.90 7.75 -1.18
C ALA A 291 21.29 7.87 0.31
N LYS A 292 20.39 8.49 1.08
CA LYS A 292 20.41 8.54 2.55
C LYS A 292 19.18 7.77 3.08
N GLY A 293 19.32 7.05 4.18
CA GLY A 293 18.25 6.23 4.78
C GLY A 293 18.44 4.73 4.53
N GLY A 294 18.70 4.32 3.28
CA GLY A 294 19.15 2.96 2.94
C GLY A 294 18.14 1.83 3.21
N GLN A 295 16.87 2.17 3.49
CA GLN A 295 15.82 1.21 3.81
C GLN A 295 15.24 0.56 2.55
N ASP A 296 14.90 -0.72 2.64
CA ASP A 296 14.16 -1.46 1.61
C ASP A 296 12.66 -1.39 1.90
N ASP A 297 11.94 -0.52 1.18
CA ASP A 297 10.55 -0.18 1.50
C ASP A 297 9.64 -1.41 1.46
N LEU A 298 9.75 -2.24 0.42
CA LEU A 298 8.87 -3.39 0.27
C LEU A 298 9.18 -4.45 1.33
N ALA A 299 10.46 -4.66 1.66
CA ALA A 299 10.84 -5.59 2.72
C ALA A 299 10.28 -5.15 4.09
N VAL A 300 10.37 -3.86 4.42
CA VAL A 300 9.89 -3.35 5.71
C VAL A 300 8.36 -3.38 5.80
N MET A 301 7.65 -2.95 4.74
CA MET A 301 6.19 -2.96 4.74
C MET A 301 5.60 -4.37 4.72
N THR A 302 6.37 -5.41 4.38
CA THR A 302 5.91 -6.80 4.30
C THR A 302 6.54 -7.74 5.32
N ASP A 303 7.36 -7.22 6.24
CA ASP A 303 7.96 -8.00 7.30
C ASP A 303 6.94 -8.31 8.41
N ALA A 304 6.27 -9.46 8.30
CA ALA A 304 5.33 -9.91 9.31
C ALA A 304 5.96 -10.09 10.71
N ALA A 305 7.28 -10.25 10.82
CA ALA A 305 7.97 -10.36 12.11
C ALA A 305 8.12 -9.01 12.82
N ALA A 306 7.95 -7.89 12.11
CA ALA A 306 7.95 -6.54 12.67
C ALA A 306 6.60 -6.16 13.30
N ALA A 307 5.57 -7.00 13.19
CA ALA A 307 4.33 -6.85 13.94
C ALA A 307 4.59 -7.09 15.44
N GLY A 308 4.13 -6.17 16.29
CA GLY A 308 4.46 -6.20 17.71
C GLY A 308 3.47 -5.45 18.59
N VAL A 309 3.78 -5.39 19.89
CA VAL A 309 3.10 -4.49 20.83
C VAL A 309 3.74 -3.12 20.69
N ASN A 310 2.95 -2.11 20.34
CA ASN A 310 3.45 -0.74 20.19
C ASN A 310 3.16 0.09 21.44
N THR A 311 1.93 0.03 21.94
CA THR A 311 1.48 0.87 23.05
C THR A 311 0.94 0.01 24.17
N ARG A 312 1.39 0.28 25.41
CA ARG A 312 0.78 -0.22 26.64
C ARG A 312 0.19 0.97 27.38
N GLN A 313 -1.13 1.00 27.52
CA GLN A 313 -1.82 1.98 28.34
C GLN A 313 -2.22 1.36 29.67
N PHE A 314 -2.18 2.16 30.73
CA PHE A 314 -2.68 1.78 32.05
C PHE A 314 -3.89 2.65 32.38
N LEU A 315 -4.98 2.04 32.83
CA LEU A 315 -6.21 2.74 33.20
C LEU A 315 -6.52 2.52 34.68
N ARG A 316 -6.94 3.58 35.38
CA ARG A 316 -7.45 3.47 36.74
C ARG A 316 -8.80 2.76 36.75
N ALA A 317 -9.27 2.35 37.94
CA ALA A 317 -10.56 1.70 38.12
C ALA A 317 -11.78 2.55 37.69
N ASP A 318 -11.63 3.87 37.57
CA ASP A 318 -12.64 4.78 37.00
C ASP A 318 -12.56 4.91 35.47
N GLY A 319 -11.61 4.19 34.84
CA GLY A 319 -11.33 4.19 33.42
C GLY A 319 -10.55 5.40 32.91
N SER A 320 -10.03 6.26 33.79
CA SER A 320 -9.11 7.33 33.39
C SER A 320 -7.72 6.77 33.07
N LEU A 321 -7.04 7.34 32.07
CA LEU A 321 -5.65 7.01 31.78
C LEU A 321 -4.76 7.35 32.98
N LEU A 322 -3.84 6.45 33.28
CA LEU A 322 -2.76 6.71 34.21
C LEU A 322 -1.79 7.71 33.56
N GLY A 323 -1.74 8.92 34.10
CA GLY A 323 -0.97 10.02 33.50
C GLY A 323 0.54 9.79 33.52
N ASP A 324 1.24 10.55 32.69
CA ASP A 324 2.70 10.52 32.58
C ASP A 324 3.38 10.78 33.93
N GLY A 325 4.41 9.98 34.24
CA GLY A 325 5.22 10.13 35.46
C GLY A 325 4.76 9.32 36.66
N VAL A 326 3.64 8.59 36.57
CA VAL A 326 3.23 7.61 37.59
C VAL A 326 3.90 6.26 37.29
N SER A 327 4.63 5.71 38.27
CA SER A 327 5.27 4.40 38.11
C SER A 327 4.24 3.30 38.25
N VAL A 328 4.41 2.21 37.49
CA VAL A 328 3.52 1.05 37.54
C VAL A 328 4.32 -0.20 37.86
N CYS A 329 3.81 -0.98 38.80
CA CYS A 329 4.43 -2.20 39.28
C CYS A 329 3.51 -3.38 38.98
N GLY A 330 4.03 -4.44 38.37
CA GLY A 330 3.28 -5.64 38.05
C GLY A 330 4.12 -6.59 37.21
N ASP A 331 3.82 -7.89 37.28
CA ASP A 331 4.45 -8.91 36.44
C ASP A 331 3.40 -9.60 35.57
N SER A 332 3.48 -9.36 34.26
CA SER A 332 2.63 -10.03 33.28
C SER A 332 2.84 -11.55 33.22
N ALA A 333 3.95 -12.07 33.75
CA ALA A 333 4.25 -13.50 33.79
C ALA A 333 3.61 -14.23 35.00
N THR A 334 3.30 -13.53 36.09
CA THR A 334 2.66 -14.12 37.28
C THR A 334 1.14 -13.97 37.29
N GLY A 335 0.59 -13.08 36.45
CA GLY A 335 -0.84 -12.79 36.40
C GLY A 335 -1.32 -11.82 37.49
N ASP A 336 -0.38 -11.10 38.12
CA ASP A 336 -0.70 -10.10 39.13
C ASP A 336 -1.27 -8.82 38.49
N ALA A 337 -2.22 -8.19 39.18
CA ALA A 337 -2.79 -6.91 38.75
C ALA A 337 -1.75 -5.78 38.84
N TRP A 338 -1.79 -4.85 37.89
CA TRP A 338 -0.86 -3.72 37.86
C TRP A 338 -1.22 -2.69 38.92
N LEU A 339 -0.20 -2.07 39.52
CA LEU A 339 -0.33 -1.12 40.62
C LEU A 339 0.27 0.21 40.22
N ALA A 340 -0.50 1.29 40.27
CA ALA A 340 0.02 2.65 40.20
C ALA A 340 0.64 3.04 41.55
N VAL A 341 1.86 3.59 41.51
CA VAL A 341 2.65 3.91 42.70
C VAL A 341 3.27 5.32 42.63
N ASP A 342 3.25 6.03 43.76
CA ASP A 342 4.04 7.24 44.01
C ASP A 342 5.34 6.84 44.74
N GLY A 343 6.28 6.19 44.04
CA GLY A 343 7.55 5.73 44.64
C GLY A 343 8.11 4.46 44.01
N LEU A 344 9.00 3.76 44.74
CA LEU A 344 9.53 2.46 44.34
C LEU A 344 8.54 1.34 44.71
N CYS A 345 8.40 0.34 43.84
CA CYS A 345 7.43 -0.76 43.93
C CYS A 345 7.45 -1.54 45.26
N ASP A 346 8.59 -1.55 45.96
CA ASP A 346 8.82 -2.41 47.13
C ASP A 346 8.45 -1.75 48.47
N GLU A 347 8.03 -0.48 48.47
CA GLU A 347 7.87 0.32 49.69
C GLU A 347 6.40 0.62 50.08
N ILE A 348 5.41 0.01 49.42
CA ILE A 348 4.00 0.43 49.53
C ILE A 348 3.14 -0.57 50.30
N ALA A 349 2.40 -0.06 51.28
CA ALA A 349 1.44 -0.82 52.09
C ALA A 349 0.26 -1.31 51.25
N GLU A 350 -0.31 -2.47 51.60
CA GLU A 350 -1.33 -3.15 50.79
C GLU A 350 -2.63 -2.33 50.64
N ASP A 351 -2.93 -1.44 51.57
CA ASP A 351 -4.07 -0.52 51.58
C ASP A 351 -3.83 0.79 50.80
N GLU A 352 -2.59 1.07 50.40
CA GLU A 352 -2.21 2.22 49.57
C GLU A 352 -2.10 1.87 48.06
N ARG A 353 -2.31 0.60 47.72
CA ARG A 353 -2.22 0.06 46.35
C ARG A 353 -3.41 0.51 45.49
N GLN A 354 -3.15 1.20 44.38
CA GLN A 354 -4.15 1.52 43.37
C GLN A 354 -4.02 0.58 42.17
N TYR A 355 -5.00 -0.31 41.99
CA TYR A 355 -5.04 -1.21 40.83
C TYR A 355 -5.33 -0.44 39.55
N VAL A 356 -4.59 -0.80 38.49
CA VAL A 356 -4.77 -0.30 37.14
C VAL A 356 -4.89 -1.46 36.15
N ASP A 357 -5.70 -1.29 35.12
CA ASP A 357 -5.83 -2.24 34.01
C ASP A 357 -4.79 -1.92 32.95
N SER A 358 -4.12 -2.93 32.38
CA SER A 358 -3.22 -2.76 31.24
C SER A 358 -3.93 -3.10 29.94
N HIS A 359 -3.92 -2.17 28.98
CA HIS A 359 -4.36 -2.39 27.61
C HIS A 359 -3.14 -2.43 26.68
N LEU A 360 -3.08 -3.45 25.82
CA LEU A 360 -2.02 -3.62 24.83
C LEU A 360 -2.59 -3.37 23.45
N TYR A 361 -1.98 -2.44 22.72
CA TYR A 361 -2.28 -2.20 21.33
C TYR A 361 -1.15 -2.73 20.47
N TYR A 362 -1.55 -3.39 19.38
CA TYR A 362 -0.64 -4.08 18.49
C TYR A 362 -0.51 -3.31 17.19
N THR A 363 0.62 -3.51 16.52
CA THR A 363 0.85 -3.01 15.18
C THR A 363 1.11 -4.16 14.23
N GLY A 364 0.92 -3.87 12.95
CA GLY A 364 1.13 -4.84 11.90
C GLY A 364 1.79 -4.24 10.68
N ARG A 365 1.80 -5.04 9.62
CA ARG A 365 2.39 -4.74 8.33
C ARG A 365 1.43 -5.17 7.24
N LEU A 366 1.75 -4.84 5.99
CA LEU A 366 1.01 -5.34 4.84
C LEU A 366 1.51 -6.73 4.46
N THR A 367 0.74 -7.38 3.61
CA THR A 367 1.18 -8.55 2.85
C THR A 367 1.05 -8.23 1.38
N TYR A 368 1.85 -8.85 0.51
CA TYR A 368 1.64 -8.72 -0.92
C TYR A 368 0.24 -9.20 -1.33
N ALA A 369 -0.27 -8.66 -2.43
CA ALA A 369 -1.39 -9.26 -3.12
C ALA A 369 -1.01 -10.69 -3.54
N ALA A 370 -1.99 -11.58 -3.59
CA ALA A 370 -1.76 -12.91 -4.14
C ALA A 370 -1.41 -12.80 -5.62
N ASP A 371 -0.43 -13.60 -6.06
CA ASP A 371 -0.11 -13.80 -7.47
C ASP A 371 -1.37 -14.20 -8.25
N ASP A 372 -1.71 -13.43 -9.28
CA ASP A 372 -2.90 -13.62 -10.09
C ASP A 372 -2.63 -14.40 -11.39
N HIS A 373 -1.38 -14.48 -11.83
CA HIS A 373 -0.97 -15.15 -13.06
C HIS A 373 0.45 -15.74 -12.96
N GLY A 374 0.59 -17.07 -12.92
CA GLY A 374 1.91 -17.65 -12.71
C GLY A 374 2.97 -17.35 -13.79
N ASP A 375 4.25 -17.39 -13.39
CA ASP A 375 5.38 -16.77 -14.10
C ASP A 375 5.93 -17.43 -15.37
N THR A 376 5.43 -18.61 -15.71
CA THR A 376 6.06 -19.47 -16.70
C THR A 376 5.09 -19.85 -17.81
N ALA A 377 5.64 -20.30 -18.94
CA ALA A 377 4.82 -20.87 -20.02
C ALA A 377 3.94 -22.05 -19.55
N ALA A 378 4.36 -22.79 -18.52
CA ALA A 378 3.61 -23.91 -17.98
C ALA A 378 2.44 -23.50 -17.08
N THR A 379 2.55 -22.35 -16.42
CA THR A 379 1.54 -21.77 -15.52
C THR A 379 0.75 -20.62 -16.15
N ALA A 380 1.03 -20.34 -17.43
CA ALA A 380 0.50 -19.19 -18.13
C ALA A 380 -1.04 -19.22 -18.21
N THR A 381 -1.66 -18.09 -17.90
CA THR A 381 -3.11 -17.90 -17.99
C THR A 381 -3.54 -17.85 -19.46
N PRO A 382 -4.51 -18.67 -19.92
CA PRO A 382 -4.97 -18.60 -21.31
C PRO A 382 -5.64 -17.26 -21.62
N LEU A 383 -5.16 -16.56 -22.66
CA LEU A 383 -5.77 -15.34 -23.19
C LEU A 383 -6.37 -15.61 -24.57
N ALA A 384 -7.70 -15.50 -24.65
CA ALA A 384 -8.42 -15.68 -25.92
C ALA A 384 -8.17 -14.52 -26.88
N LEU A 385 -8.18 -14.81 -28.19
CA LEU A 385 -8.13 -13.80 -29.25
C LEU A 385 -9.41 -12.93 -29.21
N GLY A 386 -9.23 -11.61 -29.24
CA GLY A 386 -10.26 -10.61 -28.98
C GLY A 386 -10.57 -10.41 -27.49
N GLY A 387 -9.88 -11.13 -26.60
CA GLY A 387 -10.06 -11.06 -25.16
C GLY A 387 -9.20 -9.99 -24.49
N THR A 388 -9.52 -9.74 -23.22
CA THR A 388 -8.79 -8.88 -22.30
C THR A 388 -8.50 -9.67 -21.03
N ALA A 389 -7.29 -9.53 -20.48
CA ALA A 389 -6.94 -9.94 -19.14
C ALA A 389 -6.50 -8.72 -18.32
N SER A 390 -6.67 -8.77 -17.00
CA SER A 390 -6.19 -7.77 -16.07
C SER A 390 -5.35 -8.48 -15.02
N GLY A 391 -4.25 -7.85 -14.60
CA GLY A 391 -3.39 -8.39 -13.55
C GLY A 391 -2.69 -7.31 -12.74
N ILE A 392 -1.90 -7.74 -11.76
CA ILE A 392 -1.09 -6.91 -10.87
C ILE A 392 0.32 -7.47 -10.80
N VAL A 393 1.30 -6.67 -11.24
CA VAL A 393 2.71 -6.95 -10.91
C VAL A 393 2.93 -6.55 -9.45
N SER A 394 2.87 -7.53 -8.56
CA SER A 394 2.80 -7.38 -7.10
C SER A 394 4.18 -7.32 -6.42
N THR A 395 5.20 -7.91 -7.04
CA THR A 395 6.59 -7.89 -6.55
C THR A 395 7.57 -7.53 -7.65
N ASN A 396 8.79 -7.13 -7.29
CA ASN A 396 9.82 -6.74 -8.27
C ASN A 396 10.41 -7.93 -9.06
N THR A 397 10.03 -9.15 -8.69
CA THR A 397 10.32 -10.41 -9.38
C THR A 397 9.11 -11.01 -10.07
N ASP A 398 7.93 -10.42 -9.86
CA ASP A 398 6.67 -10.88 -10.41
C ASP A 398 6.65 -10.72 -11.93
N ARG A 399 6.10 -11.73 -12.59
CA ARG A 399 5.98 -11.78 -14.03
C ARG A 399 4.72 -12.53 -14.37
N ASP A 400 3.77 -11.89 -15.02
CA ASP A 400 2.54 -12.57 -15.39
C ASP A 400 2.67 -13.18 -16.78
N ALA A 401 2.49 -14.50 -16.88
CA ALA A 401 2.53 -15.19 -18.16
C ALA A 401 1.11 -15.49 -18.70
N PHE A 402 0.92 -15.23 -19.99
CA PHE A 402 -0.30 -15.50 -20.75
C PHE A 402 -0.03 -16.41 -21.95
N SER A 403 -0.90 -17.37 -22.20
CA SER A 403 -0.85 -18.23 -23.38
C SER A 403 -1.84 -17.77 -24.44
N VAL A 404 -1.35 -17.45 -25.63
CA VAL A 404 -2.15 -17.07 -26.80
C VAL A 404 -1.99 -18.11 -27.89
N THR A 405 -3.11 -18.69 -28.34
CA THR A 405 -3.11 -19.71 -29.41
C THR A 405 -3.56 -19.10 -30.73
N LEU A 406 -2.68 -19.13 -31.74
CA LEU A 406 -2.97 -18.71 -33.10
C LEU A 406 -3.41 -19.92 -33.95
N PRO A 407 -4.65 -19.95 -34.47
CA PRO A 407 -5.16 -21.10 -35.22
C PRO A 407 -4.55 -21.24 -36.63
N LYS A 408 -4.02 -20.15 -37.17
CA LYS A 408 -3.30 -20.10 -38.46
C LYS A 408 -2.28 -18.96 -38.44
N ALA A 409 -1.49 -18.86 -39.50
CA ALA A 409 -0.62 -17.70 -39.68
C ALA A 409 -1.45 -16.40 -39.78
N GLY A 410 -0.92 -15.30 -39.25
CA GLY A 410 -1.60 -14.02 -39.23
C GLY A 410 -0.83 -12.94 -38.46
N VAL A 411 -1.50 -11.82 -38.25
CA VAL A 411 -0.99 -10.69 -37.48
C VAL A 411 -1.63 -10.70 -36.10
N LEU A 412 -0.82 -10.81 -35.06
CA LEU A 412 -1.20 -10.67 -33.66
C LEU A 412 -0.83 -9.26 -33.19
N ASP A 413 -1.82 -8.52 -32.72
CA ASP A 413 -1.68 -7.22 -32.07
C ASP A 413 -1.90 -7.41 -30.56
N LEU A 414 -0.91 -7.02 -29.77
CA LEU A 414 -0.93 -7.05 -28.32
C LEU A 414 -0.87 -5.62 -27.79
N LYS A 415 -1.70 -5.32 -26.79
CA LYS A 415 -1.71 -4.04 -26.11
C LYS A 415 -1.80 -4.24 -24.60
N ALA A 416 -0.73 -3.88 -23.91
CA ALA A 416 -0.65 -3.81 -22.46
C ALA A 416 -0.71 -2.34 -22.02
N THR A 417 -1.60 -2.02 -21.09
CA THR A 417 -1.76 -0.67 -20.52
C THR A 417 -1.68 -0.73 -19.01
N ALA A 418 -0.83 0.10 -18.42
CA ALA A 418 -0.82 0.36 -16.97
C ALA A 418 -2.08 1.15 -16.54
N ALA A 419 -2.21 1.42 -15.23
CA ALA A 419 -3.25 2.30 -14.71
C ALA A 419 -3.29 3.66 -15.43
N GLU A 420 -4.48 4.14 -15.77
CA GLU A 420 -4.64 5.41 -16.49
C GLU A 420 -4.20 6.62 -15.64
N ILE A 421 -4.43 6.54 -14.33
CA ILE A 421 -4.13 7.59 -13.36
C ILE A 421 -3.18 7.00 -12.31
N GLY A 422 -2.07 7.69 -12.07
CA GLY A 422 -1.11 7.30 -11.04
C GLY A 422 -0.23 6.10 -11.39
N ALA A 423 -0.09 5.74 -12.69
CA ALA A 423 0.73 4.63 -13.13
C ALA A 423 2.11 4.60 -12.46
N THR A 424 2.34 3.57 -11.66
CA THR A 424 3.65 3.24 -11.09
C THR A 424 4.36 2.21 -11.95
N LEU A 425 3.62 1.25 -12.52
CA LEU A 425 4.15 0.22 -13.40
C LEU A 425 4.64 0.79 -14.74
N ASP A 426 5.86 0.42 -15.10
CA ASP A 426 6.44 0.56 -16.44
C ASP A 426 6.58 -0.84 -17.04
N ILE A 427 5.77 -1.12 -18.07
CA ILE A 427 5.54 -2.48 -18.58
C ILE A 427 6.64 -2.89 -19.56
N LEU A 428 7.34 -3.98 -19.23
CA LEU A 428 8.08 -4.79 -20.19
C LEU A 428 7.20 -5.96 -20.64
N MET A 429 6.84 -5.98 -21.92
CA MET A 429 6.13 -7.09 -22.55
C MET A 429 7.06 -7.92 -23.43
N THR A 430 7.18 -9.22 -23.16
CA THR A 430 7.97 -10.15 -23.99
C THR A 430 7.09 -11.25 -24.56
N VAL A 431 7.25 -11.55 -25.85
CA VAL A 431 6.53 -12.63 -26.54
C VAL A 431 7.52 -13.72 -26.92
N ARG A 432 7.19 -14.96 -26.57
CA ARG A 432 7.99 -16.16 -26.84
C ARG A 432 7.20 -17.19 -27.63
N ASP A 433 7.88 -17.92 -28.50
CA ASP A 433 7.31 -19.10 -29.15
C ASP A 433 7.30 -20.32 -28.22
N SER A 434 6.78 -21.45 -28.71
CA SER A 434 6.70 -22.71 -27.96
C SER A 434 8.04 -23.35 -27.64
N ALA A 435 9.13 -22.93 -28.30
CA ALA A 435 10.50 -23.35 -27.97
C ALA A 435 11.15 -22.42 -26.91
N GLY A 436 10.45 -21.36 -26.49
CA GLY A 436 10.94 -20.36 -25.54
C GLY A 436 11.77 -19.24 -26.18
N ALA A 437 11.90 -19.23 -27.51
CA ALA A 437 12.64 -18.19 -28.22
C ALA A 437 11.84 -16.88 -28.22
N VAL A 438 12.51 -15.76 -27.94
CA VAL A 438 11.90 -14.43 -27.97
C VAL A 438 11.61 -14.04 -29.41
N VAL A 439 10.34 -13.74 -29.70
CA VAL A 439 9.88 -13.27 -31.01
C VAL A 439 9.47 -11.78 -30.99
N GLY A 440 9.33 -11.19 -29.80
CA GLY A 440 9.10 -9.76 -29.63
C GLY A 440 9.37 -9.30 -28.20
N THR A 441 9.86 -8.06 -28.06
CA THR A 441 10.04 -7.38 -26.77
C THR A 441 9.62 -5.93 -26.94
N TYR A 442 8.80 -5.42 -26.01
CA TYR A 442 8.17 -4.12 -26.09
C TYR A 442 8.28 -3.41 -24.75
N ASP A 443 8.99 -2.30 -24.75
CA ASP A 443 9.27 -1.41 -23.62
C ASP A 443 9.44 0.00 -24.20
N PRO A 444 8.33 0.75 -24.37
CA PRO A 444 8.39 2.10 -24.90
C PRO A 444 9.13 3.05 -23.97
N ALA A 445 9.87 3.99 -24.53
CA ALA A 445 10.59 4.96 -23.72
C ALA A 445 9.64 5.77 -22.84
N LEU A 446 9.97 5.86 -21.55
CA LEU A 446 9.27 6.75 -20.63
C LEU A 446 9.51 8.21 -21.00
N GLY A 447 8.47 9.01 -20.85
CA GLY A 447 8.49 10.45 -21.07
C GLY A 447 7.68 11.20 -20.04
N LEU A 448 7.92 12.50 -19.92
CA LEU A 448 7.13 13.40 -19.11
C LEU A 448 6.09 14.11 -19.98
N VAL A 449 4.87 14.18 -19.48
CA VAL A 449 3.79 14.97 -20.05
C VAL A 449 3.31 15.97 -19.01
N ASP A 450 3.27 17.24 -19.40
CA ASP A 450 2.75 18.29 -18.53
C ASP A 450 1.25 18.07 -18.29
N ASP A 451 0.85 18.06 -17.02
CA ASP A 451 -0.54 17.90 -16.63
C ASP A 451 -1.23 19.28 -16.60
N ALA A 452 -1.77 19.67 -17.75
CA ALA A 452 -2.46 20.95 -17.91
C ALA A 452 -3.72 21.09 -17.05
N ARG A 453 -4.18 20.03 -16.36
CA ARG A 453 -5.41 20.05 -15.54
C ARG A 453 -5.30 20.95 -14.29
N TYR A 454 -4.08 21.24 -13.82
CA TYR A 454 -3.86 21.94 -12.54
C TYR A 454 -3.18 23.31 -12.65
N GLY A 455 -3.13 23.89 -13.86
CA GLY A 455 -2.79 25.32 -14.05
C GLY A 455 -1.32 25.72 -13.86
N GLU A 456 -0.46 24.83 -13.36
CA GLU A 456 0.99 25.04 -13.15
C GLU A 456 1.79 24.11 -14.06
N THR A 457 2.84 24.61 -14.72
CA THR A 457 3.76 23.84 -15.60
C THR A 457 4.67 22.86 -14.82
N LEU A 458 4.47 22.72 -13.50
CA LEU A 458 5.34 21.94 -12.61
C LEU A 458 4.81 20.54 -12.29
N TYR A 459 3.57 20.22 -12.65
CA TYR A 459 3.00 18.89 -12.44
C TYR A 459 3.06 18.06 -13.71
N ARG A 460 3.63 16.87 -13.60
CA ARG A 460 3.90 15.99 -14.74
C ARG A 460 3.38 14.58 -14.44
N SER A 461 2.97 13.90 -15.51
CA SER A 461 2.66 12.48 -15.49
C SER A 461 3.59 11.74 -16.45
N LEU A 462 3.67 10.41 -16.30
CA LEU A 462 4.41 9.59 -17.23
C LEU A 462 3.61 9.31 -18.51
N SER A 463 4.32 9.29 -19.64
CA SER A 463 3.90 8.60 -20.86
C SER A 463 4.81 7.41 -21.11
N GLY A 464 4.34 6.44 -21.89
CA GLY A 464 5.15 5.30 -22.31
C GLY A 464 5.10 4.10 -21.36
N THR A 465 4.34 4.16 -20.26
CA THR A 465 4.25 3.10 -19.24
C THR A 465 3.57 1.81 -19.72
N GLY A 466 2.86 1.84 -20.85
CA GLY A 466 2.26 0.65 -21.47
C GLY A 466 3.14 0.08 -22.59
N ALA A 467 2.84 -1.12 -23.06
CA ALA A 467 3.60 -1.80 -24.12
C ALA A 467 2.68 -2.32 -25.22
N ASN A 468 2.99 -2.01 -26.48
CA ASN A 468 2.20 -2.44 -27.64
C ASN A 468 3.09 -3.14 -28.67
N GLY A 469 2.60 -4.24 -29.25
CA GLY A 469 3.34 -5.03 -30.21
C GLY A 469 2.47 -5.60 -31.32
N THR A 470 2.94 -5.49 -32.56
CA THR A 470 2.33 -6.10 -33.75
C THR A 470 3.29 -7.12 -34.33
N LEU A 471 2.88 -8.38 -34.39
CA LEU A 471 3.71 -9.51 -34.79
C LEU A 471 3.06 -10.31 -35.90
N LYS A 472 3.82 -10.58 -36.96
CA LYS A 472 3.45 -11.55 -37.99
C LYS A 472 3.94 -12.93 -37.58
N LEU A 473 3.02 -13.84 -37.25
CA LEU A 473 3.34 -15.12 -36.62
C LEU A 473 2.68 -16.28 -37.37
N GLY A 474 3.28 -17.47 -37.24
CA GLY A 474 2.69 -18.72 -37.71
C GLY A 474 1.65 -19.27 -36.73
N ALA A 475 0.91 -20.31 -37.15
CA ALA A 475 0.04 -21.05 -36.26
C ALA A 475 0.85 -21.65 -35.09
N GLY A 476 0.31 -21.61 -33.88
CA GLY A 476 1.02 -22.11 -32.70
C GLY A 476 0.59 -21.45 -31.40
N VAL A 477 1.25 -21.84 -30.33
CA VAL A 477 1.06 -21.29 -28.99
C VAL A 477 2.22 -20.35 -28.70
N TYR A 478 1.91 -19.16 -28.22
CA TYR A 478 2.88 -18.14 -27.82
C TYR A 478 2.64 -17.77 -26.36
N THR A 479 3.72 -17.54 -25.63
CA THR A 479 3.66 -17.01 -24.27
C THR A 479 3.97 -15.52 -24.30
N VAL A 480 3.06 -14.71 -23.77
CA VAL A 480 3.23 -13.28 -23.55
C VAL A 480 3.49 -13.07 -22.06
N THR A 481 4.58 -12.42 -21.69
CA THR A 481 4.89 -12.10 -20.30
C THR A 481 4.84 -10.61 -20.05
N ILE A 482 4.25 -10.20 -18.94
CA ILE A 482 4.19 -8.83 -18.44
C ILE A 482 5.01 -8.75 -17.15
N GLU A 483 5.95 -7.79 -17.07
CA GLU A 483 6.71 -7.55 -15.85
C GLU A 483 7.07 -6.06 -15.72
N GLY A 484 7.42 -5.65 -14.50
CA GLY A 484 7.92 -4.31 -14.22
C GLY A 484 9.38 -4.10 -14.65
N THR A 485 9.64 -2.99 -15.35
CA THR A 485 10.98 -2.57 -15.75
C THR A 485 11.35 -1.17 -15.24
N GLY A 486 12.61 -0.81 -15.41
CA GLY A 486 13.12 0.54 -15.19
C GLY A 486 13.54 1.17 -16.51
N PHE A 487 13.81 2.47 -16.48
CA PHE A 487 14.18 3.24 -17.67
C PHE A 487 15.43 4.07 -17.41
N GLY A 488 16.26 4.27 -18.43
CA GLY A 488 17.44 5.13 -18.34
C GLY A 488 18.54 4.63 -17.39
N ASP A 489 19.50 5.50 -17.11
CA ASP A 489 20.65 5.22 -16.26
C ASP A 489 20.57 5.99 -14.94
N LEU A 490 20.26 5.27 -13.85
CA LEU A 490 20.19 5.84 -12.51
C LEU A 490 21.54 6.33 -11.98
N SER A 491 22.68 5.96 -12.57
CA SER A 491 24.00 6.41 -12.11
C SER A 491 24.20 7.93 -12.21
N GLN A 492 23.34 8.60 -12.98
CA GLN A 492 23.41 10.04 -13.27
C GLN A 492 22.49 10.91 -12.39
N VAL A 493 21.74 10.32 -11.46
CA VAL A 493 20.81 11.09 -10.61
C VAL A 493 21.57 12.05 -9.66
N THR A 494 20.98 13.22 -9.41
CA THR A 494 21.53 14.28 -8.54
C THR A 494 20.45 14.83 -7.62
N LEU A 495 20.76 15.59 -6.57
CA LEU A 495 19.72 16.10 -5.64
C LEU A 495 18.54 16.82 -6.33
N ASN A 496 18.81 17.64 -7.35
CA ASN A 496 17.81 18.37 -8.14
C ASN A 496 17.67 17.75 -9.54
N ASP A 497 17.55 16.42 -9.58
CA ASP A 497 17.60 15.67 -10.83
C ASP A 497 16.47 16.05 -11.80
N SER A 498 16.79 16.11 -13.07
CA SER A 498 15.81 16.17 -14.18
C SER A 498 16.05 15.04 -15.19
N SER A 499 16.80 14.01 -14.79
CA SER A 499 17.12 12.88 -15.64
C SER A 499 15.88 12.14 -16.08
N MET A 500 16.00 11.55 -17.26
CA MET A 500 15.03 10.60 -17.79
C MET A 500 15.42 9.19 -17.36
N ALA A 501 15.53 8.97 -16.05
CA ALA A 501 15.75 7.65 -15.47
C ALA A 501 14.71 7.31 -14.40
N ALA A 502 14.34 6.04 -14.31
CA ALA A 502 13.36 5.52 -13.37
C ALA A 502 13.76 4.12 -12.88
N ALA A 503 13.71 3.92 -11.56
CA ALA A 503 14.10 2.65 -10.96
C ALA A 503 13.11 1.53 -11.27
N ARG A 504 13.65 0.34 -11.57
CA ARG A 504 12.88 -0.89 -11.76
C ARG A 504 12.19 -1.35 -10.47
N TYR A 505 12.87 -1.20 -9.34
CA TYR A 505 12.50 -1.84 -8.07
C TYR A 505 11.02 -1.60 -7.67
N GLY A 506 10.53 -0.36 -7.77
CA GLY A 506 9.13 -0.03 -7.46
C GLY A 506 8.21 0.03 -8.67
N SER A 507 8.62 -0.52 -9.81
CA SER A 507 7.80 -0.58 -11.03
C SER A 507 6.77 -1.70 -10.90
N LEU A 508 5.77 -1.46 -10.05
CA LEU A 508 4.74 -2.40 -9.65
C LEU A 508 3.38 -1.80 -9.93
N GLY A 509 2.33 -2.61 -10.08
CA GLY A 509 0.97 -2.10 -10.17
C GLY A 509 0.08 -2.82 -11.17
N ARG A 510 -1.07 -2.21 -11.45
CA ARG A 510 -2.14 -2.81 -12.25
C ARG A 510 -1.88 -2.64 -13.74
N TYR A 511 -2.28 -3.64 -14.52
CA TYR A 511 -2.33 -3.55 -15.98
C TYR A 511 -3.55 -4.26 -16.58
N GLN A 512 -3.78 -3.97 -17.86
CA GLN A 512 -4.67 -4.72 -18.74
C GLN A 512 -3.92 -5.13 -19.99
N LEU A 513 -4.12 -6.37 -20.44
CA LEU A 513 -3.56 -6.95 -21.66
C LEU A 513 -4.68 -7.35 -22.61
N THR A 514 -4.61 -6.90 -23.87
CA THR A 514 -5.49 -7.37 -24.94
C THR A 514 -4.70 -8.04 -26.06
N ALA A 515 -5.35 -9.01 -26.72
CA ALA A 515 -4.78 -9.73 -27.85
C ALA A 515 -5.78 -9.75 -29.01
N THR A 516 -5.55 -8.99 -30.07
CA THR A 516 -6.36 -9.02 -31.30
C THR A 516 -5.60 -9.71 -32.42
N PHE A 517 -6.31 -10.49 -33.25
CA PHE A 517 -5.68 -11.28 -34.30
C PHE A 517 -6.41 -11.16 -35.62
N VAL A 518 -5.64 -10.91 -36.68
CA VAL A 518 -6.11 -10.91 -38.06
C VAL A 518 -5.41 -12.05 -38.79
N ALA A 519 -6.17 -13.08 -39.11
CA ALA A 519 -5.63 -14.23 -39.82
C ALA A 519 -5.25 -13.87 -41.26
N ASP A 520 -4.24 -14.57 -41.78
CA ASP A 520 -3.91 -14.48 -43.19
C ASP A 520 -5.06 -14.97 -44.07
N PRO A 521 -5.23 -14.34 -45.25
CA PRO A 521 -6.14 -14.86 -46.24
C PRO A 521 -5.71 -16.28 -46.60
N ASP A 522 -6.67 -17.19 -46.70
CA ASP A 522 -6.38 -18.53 -47.15
C ASP A 522 -5.85 -18.43 -48.58
N VAL A 523 -4.61 -18.86 -48.81
CA VAL A 523 -4.04 -18.90 -50.16
C VAL A 523 -4.86 -19.92 -50.94
N PRO A 524 -5.52 -19.56 -52.05
CA PRO A 524 -6.21 -20.54 -52.88
C PRO A 524 -5.18 -21.56 -53.34
N VAL A 525 -5.31 -22.81 -52.90
CA VAL A 525 -4.63 -23.92 -53.55
C VAL A 525 -5.11 -23.91 -55.00
N THR A 526 -4.22 -23.48 -55.91
CA THR A 526 -4.47 -23.68 -57.34
C THR A 526 -4.56 -25.19 -57.49
N PRO A 527 -5.68 -25.75 -58.00
CA PRO A 527 -5.76 -27.17 -58.26
C PRO A 527 -4.56 -27.52 -59.13
N GLU A 528 -3.69 -28.40 -58.63
CA GLU A 528 -2.63 -28.98 -59.42
C GLU A 528 -3.28 -29.47 -60.73
N GLN A 529 -2.81 -28.96 -61.87
CA GLN A 529 -3.31 -29.40 -63.16
C GLN A 529 -3.31 -30.93 -63.16
N PRO A 530 -4.38 -31.61 -63.60
CA PRO A 530 -4.37 -33.04 -63.74
C PRO A 530 -3.15 -33.42 -64.58
N GLY A 531 -2.20 -34.13 -63.96
CA GLY A 531 -1.05 -34.68 -64.64
C GLY A 531 -1.52 -35.42 -65.88
N THR A 532 -0.86 -35.14 -67.01
CA THR A 532 -1.14 -35.75 -68.30
C THR A 532 -1.29 -37.27 -68.17
N ASN A 533 -2.44 -37.76 -68.61
CA ASN A 533 -2.82 -39.17 -68.79
C ASN A 533 -1.63 -40.10 -69.13
N PRO A 534 -1.45 -41.22 -68.41
CA PRO A 534 -0.81 -42.41 -68.97
C PRO A 534 -1.75 -43.07 -69.98
N GLN A 535 -1.19 -43.43 -71.13
CA GLN A 535 -1.83 -44.15 -72.24
C GLN A 535 -2.45 -45.51 -71.80
N PRO A 536 -3.51 -46.03 -72.47
CA PRO A 536 -4.28 -47.18 -71.99
C PRO A 536 -3.58 -48.51 -72.25
N GLY A 537 -3.61 -49.41 -71.27
CA GLY A 537 -3.19 -50.80 -71.40
C GLY A 537 -3.97 -51.76 -70.49
N ALA A 538 -4.83 -52.56 -71.13
CA ALA A 538 -5.34 -53.89 -70.77
C ALA A 538 -6.22 -54.10 -69.52
N GLN A 539 -7.29 -54.87 -69.76
CA GLN A 539 -8.42 -55.22 -68.91
C GLN A 539 -8.08 -56.22 -67.78
N GLY A 540 -8.89 -56.15 -66.72
CA GLY A 540 -9.14 -57.25 -65.79
C GLY A 540 -10.33 -56.89 -64.89
N GLY A 541 -11.50 -57.46 -65.17
CA GLY A 541 -12.76 -57.12 -64.49
C GLY A 541 -12.93 -57.77 -63.12
N SER A 542 -13.87 -57.25 -62.32
CA SER A 542 -14.90 -58.05 -61.62
C SER A 542 -15.81 -57.13 -60.79
N THR A 543 -17.08 -57.05 -61.21
CA THR A 543 -18.33 -57.03 -60.41
C THR A 543 -18.43 -56.20 -59.11
N ALA A 544 -19.30 -55.18 -59.18
CA ALA A 544 -20.06 -54.64 -58.06
C ALA A 544 -21.08 -55.67 -57.49
N PRO A 545 -21.72 -55.37 -56.34
CA PRO A 545 -23.06 -54.80 -56.48
C PRO A 545 -23.38 -53.62 -55.54
N ARG A 546 -24.41 -52.89 -55.99
CA ARG A 546 -25.08 -51.73 -55.39
C ARG A 546 -25.74 -52.02 -54.03
N GLY A 547 -25.73 -51.00 -53.16
CA GLY A 547 -26.67 -50.82 -52.05
C GLY A 547 -27.22 -49.39 -52.06
N GLN A 548 -28.50 -49.25 -51.75
CA GLN A 548 -29.43 -48.18 -52.15
C GLN A 548 -29.72 -47.20 -50.99
N LEU A 549 -30.27 -46.04 -51.35
CA LEU A 549 -30.69 -44.92 -50.49
C LEU A 549 -31.49 -45.29 -49.22
N ALA A 550 -31.34 -44.48 -48.17
CA ALA A 550 -32.47 -44.09 -47.31
C ALA A 550 -32.24 -42.68 -46.71
N ALA A 551 -33.26 -41.83 -46.85
CA ALA A 551 -33.42 -40.55 -46.18
C ALA A 551 -34.24 -40.74 -44.90
N THR A 552 -33.92 -40.00 -43.84
CA THR A 552 -34.83 -39.70 -42.73
C THR A 552 -34.49 -38.31 -42.19
N GLY A 553 -35.44 -37.38 -42.24
CA GLY A 553 -35.35 -36.08 -41.57
C GLY A 553 -35.92 -36.14 -40.16
N SER A 554 -35.64 -35.11 -39.36
CA SER A 554 -36.61 -34.44 -38.46
C SER A 554 -35.93 -33.30 -37.70
N ASP A 555 -36.52 -32.11 -37.86
CA ASP A 555 -36.85 -31.11 -36.86
C ASP A 555 -35.78 -30.38 -36.02
N ALA A 556 -35.80 -29.06 -36.19
CA ALA A 556 -35.31 -28.04 -35.27
C ALA A 556 -36.28 -27.86 -34.08
N PRO A 557 -35.82 -27.19 -33.00
CA PRO A 557 -36.53 -25.98 -32.62
C PRO A 557 -35.61 -24.78 -32.33
N VAL A 558 -36.24 -23.62 -32.50
CA VAL A 558 -35.77 -22.25 -32.28
C VAL A 558 -35.76 -21.93 -30.79
N GLY A 559 -34.78 -21.15 -30.30
CA GLY A 559 -34.76 -20.64 -28.93
C GLY A 559 -33.85 -19.42 -28.72
N LEU A 560 -34.50 -18.25 -28.69
CA LEU A 560 -34.17 -16.97 -28.03
C LEU A 560 -32.80 -16.27 -28.24
N ILE A 561 -32.89 -15.13 -28.93
CA ILE A 561 -31.89 -14.04 -28.98
C ILE A 561 -32.15 -13.10 -27.79
N GLY A 562 -31.17 -12.94 -26.91
CA GLY A 562 -31.11 -11.89 -25.88
C GLY A 562 -30.29 -10.70 -26.39
N LEU A 563 -30.94 -9.54 -26.47
CA LEU A 563 -30.44 -8.29 -27.03
C LEU A 563 -29.55 -7.54 -26.02
N GLY A 564 -28.25 -7.43 -26.31
CA GLY A 564 -27.32 -6.53 -25.60
C GLY A 564 -27.24 -5.17 -26.31
N LEU A 565 -27.68 -4.12 -25.62
CA LEU A 565 -27.76 -2.74 -26.11
C LEU A 565 -26.37 -2.09 -26.13
N LEU A 566 -25.86 -1.76 -27.31
CA LEU A 566 -24.65 -0.96 -27.52
C LEU A 566 -25.05 0.51 -27.73
N LEU A 567 -24.66 1.40 -26.82
CA LEU A 567 -24.89 2.83 -26.96
C LEU A 567 -23.73 3.46 -27.76
N ALA A 568 -23.98 3.81 -29.01
CA ALA A 568 -23.08 4.63 -29.82
C ALA A 568 -23.56 6.09 -29.81
N VAL A 569 -22.74 7.00 -29.30
CA VAL A 569 -22.98 8.45 -29.38
C VAL A 569 -22.36 8.98 -30.67
N LEU A 570 -23.22 9.40 -31.60
CA LEU A 570 -22.87 10.20 -32.77
C LEU A 570 -22.89 11.69 -32.40
N GLY A 571 -21.73 12.33 -32.45
CA GLY A 571 -21.61 13.79 -32.43
C GLY A 571 -21.69 14.34 -33.86
N ALA A 572 -22.74 15.13 -34.15
CA ALA A 572 -22.81 15.98 -35.32
C ALA A 572 -22.90 17.44 -34.87
N ALA A 573 -21.98 18.25 -35.38
CA ALA A 573 -21.88 19.68 -35.17
C ALA A 573 -22.97 20.46 -35.93
N ALA A 574 -23.47 21.55 -35.35
CA ALA A 574 -23.92 22.72 -36.09
C ALA A 574 -23.90 23.98 -35.21
N ALA A 575 -23.46 25.07 -35.81
CA ALA A 575 -23.05 26.32 -35.19
C ALA A 575 -24.17 27.36 -35.06
N ALA A 576 -23.81 28.42 -34.31
CA ALA A 576 -24.21 29.81 -34.45
C ALA A 576 -25.51 30.28 -33.77
N THR A 577 -25.36 31.15 -32.76
CA THR A 577 -25.60 32.61 -32.81
C THR A 577 -25.94 33.13 -31.41
N GLY A 578 -25.46 34.33 -31.06
CA GLY A 578 -26.02 35.06 -29.91
C GLY A 578 -25.06 35.95 -29.14
N ALA A 579 -24.47 36.96 -29.79
CA ALA A 579 -23.96 38.12 -29.08
C ALA A 579 -25.14 38.95 -28.54
N ARG A 580 -25.17 39.26 -27.24
CA ARG A 580 -25.77 40.51 -26.73
C ARG A 580 -25.24 40.88 -25.34
N ALA A 581 -24.74 42.10 -25.28
CA ALA A 581 -24.25 42.84 -24.13
C ALA A 581 -25.29 43.13 -23.04
N ARG A 582 -24.86 43.28 -21.78
CA ARG A 582 -24.67 44.59 -21.09
C ARG A 582 -24.57 44.43 -19.56
N ARG A 583 -23.55 45.09 -19.00
CA ARG A 583 -23.52 45.92 -17.78
C ARG A 583 -24.43 45.54 -16.60
N ALA A 584 -23.83 45.26 -15.45
CA ALA A 584 -23.66 46.22 -14.35
C ALA A 584 -22.47 45.79 -13.50
#